data_AF-A0A2G9NE73-F1
#
_entry.id   AF-A0A2G9NE73-F1
#
_cell.length_a   1.000
_cell.length_b   1.000
_cell.length_c   1.000
_cell.angle_alpha   90.00
_cell.angle_beta   90.00
_cell.angle_gamma   90.00
#
_symmetry.space_group_name_H-M   'P 1'
#
loop_
_entity.id
_entity.type
_entity.pdbx_description
1 polymer ?
#
loop_
_entity_poly.entity_id
_entity_poly.type
_entity_poly.pdbx_seq_one_letter_code
_entity_poly.pdbx_strand_id
1 'polypeptide(L)'
;MSYGIKIVRIVEIANFLEIIRDYKPEQIICTDHTFFRLSESQRKIFKCETLRELIIHDEPLSVGLQQNGNYAVFYKHEKKVIRVIIDLQNEKINIVTFYFVNQVPRIK
;
A
#
# COMPACT_ATOMS: atom_id res chain seq x y z
N MET A 1 19.85 -3.76 -6.99
CA MET A 1 18.62 -4.33 -7.60
C MET A 1 17.69 -4.74 -6.47
N SER A 2 16.57 -4.07 -6.26
CA SER A 2 15.59 -4.52 -5.26
C SER A 2 14.75 -5.62 -5.90
N TYR A 3 14.93 -6.87 -5.46
CA TYR A 3 14.02 -7.96 -5.79
C TYR A 3 12.66 -7.63 -5.15
N GLY A 4 11.84 -6.87 -5.86
CA GLY A 4 10.47 -6.62 -5.46
C GLY A 4 9.71 -7.93 -5.51
N ILE A 5 9.03 -8.29 -4.41
CA ILE A 5 8.22 -9.51 -4.36
C ILE A 5 7.17 -9.43 -5.47
N LYS A 6 7.12 -10.49 -6.28
CA LYS A 6 6.30 -10.59 -7.49
C LYS A 6 4.82 -10.58 -7.12
N ILE A 7 4.03 -9.81 -7.86
CA ILE A 7 2.56 -9.89 -7.82
C ILE A 7 2.15 -11.14 -8.63
N VAL A 8 1.41 -12.03 -8.00
CA VAL A 8 0.93 -13.28 -8.61
C VAL A 8 -0.48 -13.17 -9.17
N ARG A 9 -1.27 -12.24 -8.65
CA ARG A 9 -2.68 -12.11 -8.99
C ARG A 9 -3.12 -10.66 -8.89
N ILE A 10 -3.87 -10.19 -9.88
CA ILE A 10 -4.60 -8.93 -9.79
C ILE A 10 -5.86 -9.15 -8.95
N VAL A 11 -6.10 -8.25 -8.01
CA VAL A 11 -7.33 -8.22 -7.21
C VAL A 11 -8.19 -7.10 -7.76
N GLU A 12 -9.47 -7.37 -7.97
CA GLU A 12 -10.42 -6.33 -8.37
C GLU A 12 -10.52 -5.28 -7.27
N ILE A 13 -10.56 -4.02 -7.67
CA ILE A 13 -10.60 -2.88 -6.74
C ILE A 13 -11.81 -2.99 -5.82
N ALA A 14 -12.99 -3.35 -6.35
CA ALA A 14 -14.21 -3.53 -5.57
C ALA A 14 -14.02 -4.56 -4.44
N ASN A 15 -13.48 -5.74 -4.74
CA ASN A 15 -13.22 -6.78 -3.74
C ASN A 15 -12.24 -6.29 -2.66
N PHE A 16 -11.20 -5.54 -3.06
CA PHE A 16 -10.28 -4.96 -2.10
C PHE A 16 -10.95 -3.92 -1.20
N LEU A 17 -11.77 -3.03 -1.76
CA LEU A 17 -12.51 -2.02 -1.01
C LEU A 17 -13.50 -2.66 -0.04
N GLU A 18 -14.18 -3.75 -0.44
CA GLU A 18 -15.05 -4.52 0.46
C GLU A 18 -14.27 -5.09 1.64
N ILE A 19 -13.07 -5.62 1.41
CA ILE A 19 -12.22 -6.17 2.47
C ILE A 19 -11.82 -5.09 3.47
N ILE A 20 -11.44 -3.89 3.02
CA ILE A 20 -10.94 -2.84 3.91
C ILE A 20 -12.03 -1.97 4.53
N ARG A 21 -13.28 -2.06 4.03
CA ARG A 21 -14.40 -1.19 4.45
C ARG A 21 -14.66 -1.23 5.96
N ASP A 22 -14.48 -2.38 6.59
CA ASP A 22 -14.85 -2.57 7.98
C ASP A 22 -13.72 -2.18 8.95
N TYR A 23 -12.54 -1.77 8.43
CA TYR A 23 -11.42 -1.31 9.23
C TYR A 23 -11.53 0.19 9.52
N LYS A 24 -11.26 0.55 10.78
CA LYS A 24 -11.15 1.95 11.21
C LYS A 24 -9.72 2.47 11.03
N PRO A 25 -9.52 3.80 10.91
CA PRO A 25 -8.19 4.41 10.82
C PRO A 25 -7.19 3.93 11.87
N GLU A 26 -7.65 3.69 13.10
CA GLU A 26 -6.80 3.25 14.23
C GLU A 26 -6.30 1.81 14.06
N GLN A 27 -7.00 1.01 13.24
CA GLN A 27 -6.62 -0.38 12.93
C GLN A 27 -5.58 -0.46 11.81
N ILE A 28 -5.19 0.67 11.22
CA ILE A 28 -4.13 0.74 10.22
C ILE A 28 -2.82 1.14 10.91
N ILE A 29 -1.85 0.24 10.94
CA ILE A 29 -0.63 0.38 11.73
C ILE A 29 0.58 0.46 10.80
N CYS A 30 1.40 1.50 10.97
CA CYS A 30 2.71 1.54 10.33
C CYS A 30 3.70 0.71 11.15
N THR A 31 4.28 -0.31 10.51
CA THR A 31 5.38 -1.09 11.08
C THR A 31 6.69 -0.29 11.11
N ASP A 32 7.68 -0.75 11.87
CA ASP A 32 9.03 -0.14 11.91
C ASP A 32 9.68 -0.05 10.52
N HIS A 33 9.33 -0.97 9.62
CA HIS A 33 9.87 -1.02 8.26
C HIS A 33 9.13 -0.11 7.26
N THR A 34 8.02 0.50 7.67
CA THR A 34 7.16 1.30 6.78
C THR A 34 7.96 2.38 6.06
N PHE A 35 8.78 3.11 6.82
CA PHE A 35 9.53 4.29 6.37
C PHE A 35 10.99 3.98 6.02
N PHE A 36 11.39 2.70 6.08
CA PHE A 36 12.78 2.30 5.89
C PHE A 36 13.33 2.69 4.51
N ARG A 37 12.46 2.63 3.48
CA ARG A 37 12.81 2.91 2.08
C ARG A 37 12.81 4.40 1.71
N LEU A 38 12.46 5.28 2.64
CA LEU A 38 12.39 6.72 2.40
C LEU A 38 13.71 7.41 2.70
N SER A 39 14.03 8.42 1.90
CA SER A 39 15.04 9.42 2.26
C SER A 39 14.59 10.21 3.50
N GLU A 40 15.53 10.86 4.19
CA GLU A 40 15.19 11.73 5.34
C GLU A 40 14.19 12.83 4.96
N SER A 41 14.30 13.40 3.76
CA SER A 41 13.36 14.41 3.25
C SER A 41 11.94 13.84 3.10
N GLN A 42 11.81 12.60 2.61
CA GLN A 42 10.52 11.93 2.47
C GLN A 42 9.93 11.53 3.83
N ARG A 43 10.76 11.12 4.80
CA ARG A 43 10.30 10.79 6.17
C ARG A 43 9.69 11.98 6.90
N LYS A 44 10.07 13.21 6.55
CA LYS A 44 9.46 14.43 7.13
C LYS A 44 8.06 14.71 6.59
N ILE A 45 7.77 14.27 5.37
CA ILE A 45 6.50 14.52 4.68
C ILE A 45 5.50 13.38 4.95
N PHE A 46 5.94 12.14 4.79
CA PHE A 46 5.09 10.98 4.96
C PHE A 46 5.04 10.56 6.41
N LYS A 47 3.90 10.82 7.04
CA LYS A 47 3.56 10.30 8.35
C LYS A 47 2.62 9.11 8.23
N CYS A 48 2.45 8.38 9.32
CA CYS A 48 1.57 7.22 9.32
C CYS A 48 0.12 7.64 8.98
N GLU A 49 -0.30 8.79 9.50
CA GLU A 49 -1.61 9.39 9.27
C GLU A 49 -1.91 9.57 7.78
N THR A 50 -0.94 10.08 7.01
CA THR A 50 -1.08 10.23 5.55
C THR A 50 -1.33 8.91 4.84
N LEU A 51 -0.67 7.84 5.27
CA LEU A 51 -0.86 6.51 4.69
C LEU A 51 -2.20 5.89 5.08
N ARG A 52 -2.69 6.18 6.30
CA ARG A 52 -4.02 5.76 6.75
C ARG A 52 -5.11 6.39 5.92
N GLU A 53 -5.04 7.71 5.74
CA GLU A 53 -6.00 8.46 4.93
C GLU A 53 -6.00 7.94 3.49
N LEU A 54 -4.83 7.72 2.91
CA LEU A 54 -4.67 7.15 1.57
C LEU A 54 -5.28 5.74 1.45
N ILE A 55 -5.16 4.89 2.47
CA ILE A 55 -5.75 3.54 2.43
C ILE A 55 -7.28 3.58 2.52
N ILE A 56 -7.83 4.46 3.36
CA ILE A 56 -9.27 4.48 3.66
C ILE A 56 -10.08 5.33 2.67
N HIS A 57 -9.55 6.48 2.27
CA HIS A 57 -10.32 7.49 1.56
C HIS A 57 -10.05 7.52 0.06
N ASP A 58 -8.87 7.08 -0.38
CA ASP A 58 -8.53 7.12 -1.80
C ASP A 58 -8.91 5.82 -2.50
N GLU A 59 -9.37 5.94 -3.74
CA GLU A 59 -9.57 4.78 -4.60
C GLU A 59 -8.22 4.32 -5.18
N PRO A 60 -7.86 3.04 -5.04
CA PRO A 60 -6.63 2.53 -5.62
C PRO A 60 -6.73 2.44 -7.15
N LEU A 61 -5.65 2.77 -7.85
CA LEU A 61 -5.51 2.57 -9.29
C LEU A 61 -5.43 1.09 -9.66
N SER A 62 -4.86 0.26 -8.77
CA SER A 62 -4.72 -1.18 -8.96
C SER A 62 -4.37 -1.86 -7.65
N VAL A 63 -4.74 -3.13 -7.53
CA VAL A 63 -4.44 -3.98 -6.39
C VAL A 63 -3.88 -5.30 -6.88
N GLY A 64 -2.78 -5.76 -6.27
CA GLY A 64 -2.16 -7.02 -6.59
C GLY A 64 -1.79 -7.83 -5.35
N LEU A 65 -2.04 -9.14 -5.36
CA LEU A 65 -1.59 -10.05 -4.33
C LEU A 65 -0.15 -10.51 -4.63
N GLN A 66 0.74 -10.36 -3.66
CA GLN A 66 2.13 -10.82 -3.73
C GLN A 66 2.27 -12.29 -3.34
N GLN A 67 3.36 -12.94 -3.79
CA GLN A 67 3.67 -14.34 -3.44
C GLN A 67 3.68 -14.63 -1.94
N ASN A 68 4.02 -13.64 -1.12
CA ASN A 68 4.08 -13.76 0.33
C ASN A 68 2.75 -13.43 1.03
N GLY A 69 1.64 -13.28 0.29
CA GLY A 69 0.32 -12.99 0.85
C GLY A 69 0.01 -11.50 1.05
N ASN A 70 0.99 -10.62 0.91
CA ASN A 70 0.78 -9.18 1.05
C ASN A 70 0.02 -8.59 -0.15
N TYR A 71 -0.73 -7.54 0.09
CA TYR A 71 -1.34 -6.74 -0.98
C TYR A 71 -0.39 -5.61 -1.37
N ALA A 72 -0.14 -5.48 -2.67
CA ALA A 72 0.48 -4.32 -3.29
C ALA A 72 -0.62 -3.44 -3.86
N VAL A 73 -0.86 -2.31 -3.20
CA VAL A 73 -1.90 -1.35 -3.56
C VAL A 73 -1.24 -0.13 -4.20
N PHE A 74 -1.79 0.34 -5.31
CA PHE A 74 -1.23 1.45 -6.06
C PHE A 74 -2.20 2.64 -6.02
N TYR A 75 -1.71 3.79 -5.56
CA TYR A 75 -2.50 5.02 -5.46
C TYR A 75 -1.88 6.14 -6.29
N LYS A 76 -2.71 7.03 -6.79
CA LYS A 76 -2.25 8.25 -7.47
C LYS A 76 -1.86 9.27 -6.40
N HIS A 77 -0.65 9.82 -6.48
CA HIS A 77 -0.22 10.91 -5.62
C HIS A 77 0.47 11.97 -6.45
N GLU A 78 -0.22 13.10 -6.66
CA GLU A 78 0.19 14.17 -7.57
C GLU A 78 0.51 13.63 -8.99
N LYS A 79 1.78 13.71 -9.40
CA LYS A 79 2.31 13.24 -10.69
C LYS A 79 3.00 11.87 -10.59
N LYS A 80 2.94 11.21 -9.43
CA LYS A 80 3.57 9.92 -9.17
C LYS A 80 2.54 8.88 -8.75
N VAL A 81 2.95 7.62 -8.74
CA VAL A 81 2.16 6.54 -8.15
C VAL A 81 2.86 6.11 -6.87
N ILE A 82 2.10 5.94 -5.79
CA ILE A 82 2.58 5.34 -4.56
C ILE A 82 2.19 3.88 -4.59
N ARG A 83 3.17 2.99 -4.40
CA ARG A 83 2.93 1.59 -4.12
C ARG A 83 3.02 1.38 -2.61
N VAL A 84 1.92 0.97 -2.00
CA VAL A 84 1.82 0.59 -0.60
C VAL A 84 1.76 -0.93 -0.51
N ILE A 85 2.61 -1.51 0.34
CA ILE A 85 2.56 -2.94 0.66
C ILE A 85 1.88 -3.07 2.01
N ILE A 86 0.76 -3.78 2.04
CA ILE A 86 -0.01 -4.03 3.25
C ILE A 86 -0.14 -5.52 3.52
N ASP A 87 -0.06 -5.86 4.79
CA ASP A 87 -0.37 -7.18 5.34
C ASP A 87 -1.73 -7.07 6.05
N LEU A 88 -2.72 -7.81 5.55
CA LEU A 88 -4.07 -7.83 6.10
C LEU A 88 -4.17 -8.90 7.17
N GLN A 89 -4.49 -8.49 8.40
CA GLN A 89 -4.77 -9.37 9.53
C GLN A 89 -6.20 -9.13 10.02
N ASN A 90 -6.79 -10.13 10.69
CA ASN A 90 -8.21 -10.12 11.08
C ASN A 90 -8.70 -8.82 11.76
N GLU A 91 -7.84 -8.14 12.52
CA GLU A 91 -8.20 -6.95 13.30
C GLU A 91 -7.43 -5.69 12.90
N LYS A 92 -6.44 -5.81 12.01
CA LYS A 92 -5.58 -4.67 11.63
C LYS A 92 -4.97 -4.80 10.24
N ILE A 93 -4.68 -3.66 9.65
CA ILE A 93 -3.92 -3.54 8.41
C ILE A 93 -2.52 -3.06 8.77
N ASN A 94 -1.51 -3.91 8.56
CA ASN A 94 -0.13 -3.51 8.78
C ASN A 94 0.43 -2.95 7.47
N ILE A 95 0.87 -1.69 7.49
CA ILE A 95 1.65 -1.13 6.39
C ILE A 95 3.08 -1.65 6.55
N VAL A 96 3.49 -2.51 5.63
CA VAL A 96 4.82 -3.14 5.65
C VAL A 96 5.86 -2.16 5.13
N THR A 97 5.58 -1.54 3.98
CA THR A 97 6.44 -0.53 3.37
C THR A 97 5.67 0.20 2.28
N PHE A 98 6.16 1.37 1.88
CA PHE A 98 5.68 2.04 0.67
C PHE A 98 6.83 2.73 -0.06
N TYR A 99 6.62 3.01 -1.35
CA TYR A 99 7.56 3.77 -2.16
C TYR A 99 6.91 4.27 -3.43
N PHE A 100 7.49 5.32 -4.01
CA PHE A 100 7.04 5.85 -5.30
C PHE A 100 7.47 4.95 -6.47
N VAL A 101 6.58 4.82 -7.44
CA VAL A 101 6.82 4.16 -8.72
C VAL A 101 6.37 5.07 -9.86
N ASN A 102 7.00 4.93 -11.03
CA ASN A 102 6.68 5.75 -12.20
C ASN A 102 5.36 5.32 -12.87
N GLN A 103 4.98 4.05 -12.71
CA GLN A 103 3.79 3.48 -13.35
C GLN A 103 3.24 2.30 -12.55
N VAL A 104 1.94 2.04 -12.71
CA VAL A 104 1.29 0.82 -12.23
C VAL A 104 1.80 -0.36 -13.08
N PRO A 105 2.20 -1.50 -12.49
CA PRO A 105 2.61 -2.67 -13.25
C PRO A 105 1.47 -3.17 -14.12
N ARG A 106 1.71 -3.34 -15.42
CA ARG A 106 0.79 -4.07 -16.31
C ARG A 106 1.07 -5.55 -16.12
N ILE A 107 0.19 -6.26 -15.41
CA ILE A 107 0.23 -7.71 -15.35
C ILE A 107 -0.49 -8.22 -16.60
N LYS A 108 0.25 -8.90 -17.47
CA LYS A 108 -0.28 -9.64 -18.61
C LYS A 108 -0.64 -11.05 -18.20
#